data_AF-A0A840V5C8-F1
#
_entry.id   AF-A0A840V5C8-F1
#
_cell.length_a   1.000
_cell.length_b   1.000
_cell.length_c   1.000
_cell.angle_alpha   90.00
_cell.angle_beta   90.00
_cell.angle_gamma   90.00
#
_symmetry.space_group_name_H-M   'P 1'
#
loop_
_entity.id
_entity.type
_entity.pdbx_description
1 polymer ?
#
loop_
_entity_poly.entity_id
_entity_poly.type
_entity_poly.pdbx_seq_one_letter_code
_entity_poly.pdbx_strand_id
1 'polypeptide(L)'
;MKTSKTLLAASLGALLAPSVQAASVVLVTQDTVRDADLITHLESLGHTVTTGAYSALPDNPGDVSTLEAADLVIVSRNTNSGDYATDAAEVAAWDNLSTTVLLGNSYISRNNRWNWISTANLQLDYALDISGPVGTATVHPFYNGLTPTLIGDPAISGLEKYSFTVGAGSDLPDGGGVLGSGVTIGVRNNASIPNVILASWEIGGSTGSGNLLAGDRYFYAMPEDFSNFLPNGVQILDNIVATAVPEPSILLLGSLIGAGWIVRRRRD
;
A
#
# COMPACT_ATOMS: atom_id res chain seq x y z
N MET A 1 4.48 -34.28 -59.92
CA MET A 1 4.43 -32.96 -59.24
C MET A 1 3.96 -33.17 -57.81
N LYS A 2 4.84 -32.97 -56.82
CA LYS A 2 4.52 -33.06 -55.39
C LYS A 2 4.14 -31.66 -54.89
N THR A 3 2.88 -31.43 -54.58
CA THR A 3 2.41 -30.18 -53.97
C THR A 3 2.71 -30.20 -52.46
N SER A 4 3.69 -29.39 -52.06
CA SER A 4 4.06 -29.14 -50.67
C SER A 4 2.95 -28.33 -49.98
N LYS A 5 2.40 -28.85 -48.89
CA LYS A 5 1.42 -28.14 -48.04
C LYS A 5 2.19 -27.37 -46.97
N THR A 6 2.32 -26.06 -47.15
CA THR A 6 2.85 -25.15 -46.13
C THR A 6 1.78 -25.00 -45.03
N LEU A 7 2.03 -25.57 -43.85
CA LEU A 7 1.24 -25.28 -42.65
C LEU A 7 1.57 -23.86 -42.18
N LEU A 8 0.57 -22.98 -42.24
CA LEU A 8 0.63 -21.67 -41.60
C LEU A 8 0.38 -21.89 -40.10
N ALA A 9 1.43 -21.79 -39.28
CA ALA A 9 1.29 -21.73 -37.83
C ALA A 9 0.78 -20.33 -37.46
N ALA A 10 -0.51 -20.22 -37.14
CA ALA A 10 -1.06 -19.01 -36.53
C ALA A 10 -0.61 -18.96 -35.07
N SER A 11 0.44 -18.19 -34.80
CA SER A 11 0.84 -17.81 -33.45
C SER A 11 -0.23 -16.87 -32.87
N LEU A 12 -1.12 -17.42 -32.04
CA LEU A 12 -2.04 -16.68 -31.21
C LEU A 12 -1.22 -15.95 -30.13
N GLY A 13 -0.78 -14.73 -30.43
CA GLY A 13 -0.22 -13.83 -29.43
C GLY A 13 -1.34 -13.40 -28.49
N ALA A 14 -1.51 -14.10 -27.38
CA ALA A 14 -2.34 -13.62 -26.28
C ALA A 14 -1.71 -12.31 -25.78
N LEU A 15 -2.37 -11.19 -26.09
CA LEU A 15 -2.12 -9.92 -25.43
C LEU A 15 -2.42 -10.13 -23.96
N LEU A 16 -1.38 -10.32 -23.15
CA LEU A 16 -1.45 -10.27 -21.69
C LEU A 16 -1.74 -8.82 -21.31
N ALA A 17 -3.01 -8.41 -21.39
CA ALA A 17 -3.44 -7.26 -20.64
C ALA A 17 -3.19 -7.60 -19.16
N PRO A 18 -2.58 -6.71 -18.36
CA PRO A 18 -2.52 -6.91 -16.92
C PRO A 18 -3.97 -7.05 -16.44
N SER A 19 -4.34 -8.24 -16.00
CA SER A 19 -5.62 -8.45 -15.33
C SER A 19 -5.53 -7.71 -14.02
N VAL A 20 -6.23 -6.58 -13.91
CA VAL A 20 -6.43 -5.95 -12.62
C VAL A 20 -7.17 -6.96 -11.75
N GLN A 21 -6.46 -7.50 -10.76
CA GLN A 21 -7.00 -8.54 -9.89
C GLN A 21 -7.97 -7.90 -8.90
N ALA A 22 -9.23 -8.32 -8.95
CA ALA A 22 -10.18 -8.00 -7.90
C ALA A 22 -9.68 -8.57 -6.57
N ALA A 23 -9.62 -7.73 -5.54
CA ALA A 23 -9.12 -8.07 -4.21
C ALA A 23 -10.16 -7.67 -3.16
N SER A 24 -10.19 -8.36 -2.03
CA SER A 24 -10.95 -7.96 -0.84
C SER A 24 -10.13 -6.96 -0.03
N VAL A 25 -10.58 -5.69 -0.02
CA VAL A 25 -9.94 -4.63 0.75
C VAL A 25 -10.83 -4.29 1.95
N VAL A 26 -10.25 -4.28 3.14
CA VAL A 26 -10.89 -3.68 4.32
C VAL A 26 -10.35 -2.26 4.50
N LEU A 27 -11.25 -1.27 4.42
CA LEU A 27 -10.95 0.12 4.74
C LEU A 27 -11.38 0.43 6.18
N VAL A 28 -10.39 0.62 7.05
CA VAL A 28 -10.57 1.05 8.43
C VAL A 28 -10.78 2.56 8.44
N THR A 29 -11.98 3.00 8.80
CA THR A 29 -12.39 4.40 8.80
C THR A 29 -13.47 4.67 9.83
N GLN A 30 -13.50 5.90 10.36
CA GLN A 30 -14.57 6.42 11.21
C GLN A 30 -15.41 7.50 10.50
N ASP A 31 -15.09 7.84 9.24
CA ASP A 31 -15.83 8.80 8.42
C ASP A 31 -15.95 8.29 6.97
N THR A 32 -16.85 7.34 6.74
CA THR A 32 -17.08 6.76 5.41
C THR A 32 -17.58 7.76 4.38
N VAL A 33 -18.18 8.88 4.83
CA VAL A 33 -18.63 9.96 3.93
C VAL A 33 -17.43 10.69 3.36
N ARG A 34 -16.43 11.00 4.19
CA ARG A 34 -15.20 11.66 3.74
C ARG A 34 -14.30 10.74 2.92
N ASP A 35 -14.30 9.44 3.23
CA ASP A 35 -13.58 8.43 2.46
C ASP A 35 -14.33 7.92 1.22
N ALA A 36 -15.50 8.49 0.88
CA ALA A 36 -16.32 8.01 -0.25
C ALA A 36 -15.55 8.01 -1.58
N ASP A 37 -14.71 9.02 -1.81
CA ASP A 37 -13.88 9.11 -3.01
C ASP A 37 -12.78 8.03 -3.04
N LEU A 38 -12.17 7.71 -1.89
CA LEU A 38 -11.20 6.61 -1.77
C LEU A 38 -11.86 5.25 -2.02
N ILE A 39 -13.04 5.03 -1.44
CA ILE A 39 -13.83 3.81 -1.63
C ILE A 39 -14.15 3.64 -3.12
N THR A 40 -14.70 4.70 -3.75
CA THR A 40 -15.05 4.70 -5.17
C THR A 40 -13.82 4.44 -6.05
N HIS A 41 -12.68 5.03 -5.71
CA HIS A 41 -11.43 4.81 -6.44
C HIS A 41 -10.98 3.34 -6.36
N LEU A 42 -10.92 2.75 -5.18
CA LEU A 42 -10.54 1.34 -5.00
C LEU A 42 -11.51 0.38 -5.71
N GLU A 43 -12.81 0.67 -5.69
CA GLU A 43 -13.82 -0.09 -6.45
C GLU A 43 -13.65 0.07 -7.96
N SER A 44 -13.21 1.25 -8.43
CA SER A 44 -12.92 1.48 -9.85
C SER A 44 -11.71 0.67 -10.36
N LEU A 45 -10.79 0.33 -9.45
CA LEU A 45 -9.73 -0.64 -9.66
C LEU A 45 -10.23 -2.10 -9.58
N GLY A 46 -11.54 -2.33 -9.45
CA GLY A 46 -12.13 -3.67 -9.45
C GLY A 46 -12.05 -4.41 -8.11
N HIS A 47 -11.62 -3.76 -7.04
CA HIS A 47 -11.61 -4.35 -5.70
C HIS A 47 -12.99 -4.30 -5.05
N THR A 48 -13.25 -5.21 -4.10
CA THR A 48 -14.41 -5.13 -3.20
C THR A 48 -13.98 -4.47 -1.90
N VAL A 49 -14.65 -3.40 -1.48
CA VAL A 49 -14.28 -2.65 -0.28
C VAL A 49 -15.29 -2.90 0.84
N THR A 50 -14.79 -3.34 2.01
CA THR A 50 -15.57 -3.42 3.26
C THR A 50 -15.07 -2.34 4.21
N THR A 51 -15.98 -1.57 4.81
CA THR A 51 -15.62 -0.47 5.73
C THR A 51 -15.98 -0.78 7.17
N GLY A 52 -15.17 -0.33 8.12
CA GLY A 52 -15.51 -0.41 9.55
C GLY A 52 -14.52 0.36 10.42
N ALA A 53 -14.88 0.60 11.68
CA ALA A 53 -14.03 1.32 12.62
C ALA A 53 -12.91 0.44 13.21
N TYR A 54 -13.20 -0.80 13.61
CA TYR A 54 -12.20 -1.77 14.12
C TYR A 54 -11.30 -1.25 15.28
N SER A 55 -11.79 -0.31 16.10
CA SER A 55 -11.01 0.42 17.12
C SER A 55 -10.99 -0.26 18.51
N ALA A 56 -11.10 -1.59 18.55
CA ALA A 56 -11.13 -2.39 19.77
C ALA A 56 -10.81 -3.87 19.48
N LEU A 57 -9.74 -4.13 18.73
CA LEU A 57 -9.40 -5.48 18.25
C LEU A 57 -9.27 -6.54 19.35
N PRO A 58 -8.65 -6.26 20.53
CA PRO A 58 -8.53 -7.27 21.58
C PRO A 58 -9.87 -7.79 22.10
N ASP A 59 -10.90 -6.94 22.10
CA ASP A 59 -12.24 -7.27 22.61
C ASP A 59 -13.16 -7.89 21.54
N ASN A 60 -12.77 -7.80 20.26
CA ASN A 60 -13.61 -8.20 19.13
C ASN A 60 -12.86 -9.19 18.21
N PRO A 61 -12.80 -10.48 18.55
CA PRO A 61 -12.11 -11.49 17.72
C PRO A 61 -12.74 -11.66 16.31
N GLY A 62 -14.02 -11.29 16.15
CA GLY A 62 -14.67 -11.26 14.84
C GLY A 62 -14.10 -10.17 13.91
N ASP A 63 -13.67 -9.05 14.48
CA ASP A 63 -13.03 -7.96 13.76
C ASP A 63 -11.65 -8.41 13.26
N VAL A 64 -10.85 -9.02 14.14
CA VAL A 64 -9.57 -9.63 13.76
C VAL A 64 -9.75 -10.65 12.64
N SER A 65 -10.77 -11.51 12.73
CA SER A 65 -11.07 -12.50 11.69
C SER A 65 -11.44 -11.85 10.36
N THR A 66 -12.11 -10.70 10.38
CA THR A 66 -12.47 -9.94 9.17
C THR A 66 -11.23 -9.33 8.52
N LEU A 67 -10.33 -8.76 9.32
CA LEU A 67 -9.08 -8.17 8.85
C LEU A 67 -8.15 -9.25 8.26
N GLU A 68 -8.00 -10.39 8.93
CA GLU A 68 -7.16 -11.51 8.49
C GLU A 68 -7.69 -12.22 7.24
N ALA A 69 -8.98 -12.09 6.95
CA ALA A 69 -9.59 -12.65 5.75
C ALA A 69 -9.47 -11.74 4.51
N ALA A 70 -9.02 -10.50 4.68
CA ALA A 70 -8.83 -9.55 3.59
C ALA A 70 -7.50 -9.79 2.86
N ASP A 71 -7.43 -9.41 1.60
CA ASP A 71 -6.17 -9.37 0.84
C ASP A 71 -5.33 -8.15 1.24
N LEU A 72 -5.99 -7.06 1.66
CA LEU A 72 -5.34 -5.82 2.10
C LEU A 72 -6.21 -5.12 3.15
N VAL A 73 -5.58 -4.63 4.21
CA VAL A 73 -6.17 -3.69 5.15
C VAL A 73 -5.60 -2.30 4.90
N ILE A 74 -6.45 -1.29 4.72
CA ILE A 74 -6.06 0.12 4.63
C ILE A 74 -6.63 0.86 5.83
N VAL A 75 -5.78 1.48 6.64
CA VAL A 75 -6.20 2.39 7.72
C VAL A 75 -6.20 3.80 7.20
N SER A 76 -7.39 4.34 6.92
CA SER A 76 -7.56 5.68 6.38
C SER A 76 -7.01 6.77 7.30
N ARG A 77 -6.75 7.95 6.75
CA ARG A 77 -6.46 9.16 7.53
C ARG A 77 -7.63 9.60 8.41
N ASN A 78 -8.86 9.21 8.05
CA ASN A 78 -10.11 9.54 8.75
C ASN A 78 -10.41 8.58 9.92
N THR A 79 -9.38 8.36 10.73
CA THR A 79 -9.44 7.61 11.97
C THR A 79 -8.93 8.49 13.11
N ASN A 80 -9.63 8.51 14.24
CA ASN A 80 -9.13 9.18 15.43
C ASN A 80 -8.02 8.35 16.03
N SER A 81 -6.78 8.83 15.95
CA SER A 81 -5.62 8.10 16.46
C SER A 81 -5.69 7.68 17.93
N GLY A 82 -6.49 8.37 18.75
CA GLY A 82 -6.68 8.01 20.16
C GLY A 82 -7.41 6.68 20.36
N ASP A 83 -8.20 6.26 19.37
CA ASP A 83 -9.08 5.10 19.48
C ASP A 83 -8.39 3.78 19.07
N TYR A 84 -7.18 3.83 18.50
CA TYR A 84 -6.45 2.66 17.97
C TYR A 84 -5.19 2.32 18.75
N ALA A 85 -4.95 3.00 19.87
CA ALA A 85 -3.80 2.79 20.74
C ALA A 85 -4.18 3.09 22.19
N THR A 86 -5.34 2.59 22.60
CA THR A 86 -5.89 2.75 23.95
C THR A 86 -5.01 2.07 25.00
N ASP A 87 -4.38 0.95 24.63
CA ASP A 87 -3.36 0.27 25.43
C ASP A 87 -2.37 -0.54 24.56
N ALA A 88 -1.42 -1.21 25.21
CA ALA A 88 -0.40 -2.02 24.56
C ALA A 88 -0.95 -3.32 23.91
N ALA A 89 -2.07 -3.85 24.42
CA ALA A 89 -2.70 -5.03 23.86
C ALA A 89 -3.38 -4.69 22.52
N GLU A 90 -4.00 -3.52 22.42
CA GLU A 90 -4.54 -3.03 21.15
C GLU A 90 -3.45 -2.84 20.11
N VAL A 91 -2.34 -2.15 20.44
CA VAL A 91 -1.21 -1.99 19.53
C VAL A 91 -0.64 -3.36 19.10
N ALA A 92 -0.48 -4.29 20.05
CA ALA A 92 -0.01 -5.63 19.74
C ALA A 92 -0.99 -6.40 18.84
N ALA A 93 -2.31 -6.18 18.93
CA ALA A 93 -3.27 -6.81 18.04
C ALA A 93 -3.09 -6.35 16.59
N TRP A 94 -2.84 -5.05 16.35
CA TRP A 94 -2.55 -4.51 15.03
C TRP A 94 -1.20 -4.99 14.47
N ASP A 95 -0.15 -5.03 15.29
CA ASP A 95 1.17 -5.52 14.88
C ASP A 95 1.13 -7.04 14.57
N ASN A 96 0.23 -7.80 15.21
CA ASN A 96 0.09 -9.25 15.02
C ASN A 96 -0.81 -9.67 13.85
N LEU A 97 -1.39 -8.74 13.08
CA LEU A 97 -2.14 -9.12 11.87
C LEU A 97 -1.22 -9.75 10.82
N SER A 98 -1.57 -10.92 10.30
CA SER A 98 -0.79 -11.54 9.21
C SER A 98 -1.07 -10.93 7.85
N THR A 99 -2.27 -10.38 7.65
CA THR A 99 -2.62 -9.58 6.48
C THR A 99 -1.77 -8.32 6.35
N THR A 100 -1.48 -7.92 5.12
CA THR A 100 -0.79 -6.67 4.80
C THR A 100 -1.60 -5.46 5.24
N VAL A 101 -0.95 -4.52 5.95
CA VAL A 101 -1.60 -3.28 6.42
C VAL A 101 -0.94 -2.05 5.80
N LEU A 102 -1.73 -1.23 5.14
CA LEU A 102 -1.38 0.12 4.70
C LEU A 102 -1.91 1.16 5.68
N LEU A 103 -1.03 1.82 6.42
CA LEU A 103 -1.36 2.90 7.33
C LEU A 103 -1.32 4.26 6.63
N GLY A 104 -2.51 4.84 6.44
CA GLY A 104 -2.74 6.18 5.89
C GLY A 104 -2.63 7.31 6.91
N ASN A 105 -2.72 6.99 8.21
CA ASN A 105 -2.81 7.98 9.28
C ASN A 105 -1.48 8.19 10.02
N SER A 106 -0.86 9.34 9.77
CA SER A 106 0.40 9.74 10.40
C SER A 106 0.32 9.98 11.91
N TYR A 107 -0.85 10.28 12.47
CA TYR A 107 -0.98 10.42 13.92
C TYR A 107 -0.82 9.07 14.63
N ILE A 108 -1.34 8.01 14.01
CA ILE A 108 -1.28 6.63 14.52
C ILE A 108 0.15 6.07 14.46
N SER A 109 0.96 6.48 13.47
CA SER A 109 2.32 5.93 13.31
C SER A 109 3.31 6.35 14.43
N ARG A 110 2.96 7.35 15.24
CA ARG A 110 3.84 8.00 16.22
C ARG A 110 4.20 7.17 17.45
N ASN A 111 5.21 7.64 18.18
CA ASN A 111 5.77 6.98 19.35
C ASN A 111 4.82 6.80 20.55
N ASN A 112 3.76 7.60 20.63
CA ASN A 112 2.73 7.50 21.66
C ASN A 112 1.46 6.78 21.16
N ARG A 113 1.57 6.06 20.04
CA ARG A 113 0.52 5.30 19.36
C ARG A 113 1.11 3.94 18.94
N TRP A 114 1.04 3.56 17.66
CA TRP A 114 1.60 2.28 17.19
C TRP A 114 3.12 2.28 17.14
N ASN A 115 3.75 3.46 17.12
CA ASN A 115 5.19 3.61 17.15
C ASN A 115 5.90 2.87 16.00
N TRP A 116 5.28 2.87 14.82
CA TRP A 116 5.92 2.43 13.58
C TRP A 116 7.07 3.37 13.21
N ILE A 117 6.84 4.68 13.40
CA ILE A 117 7.82 5.74 13.23
C ILE A 117 7.99 6.41 14.59
N SER A 118 9.14 6.19 15.23
CA SER A 118 9.42 6.63 16.60
C SER A 118 9.71 8.13 16.68
N THR A 119 8.66 8.92 16.46
CA THR A 119 8.66 10.38 16.57
C THR A 119 7.39 10.85 17.29
N ALA A 120 7.53 11.94 18.05
CA ALA A 120 6.39 12.70 18.58
C ALA A 120 5.99 13.86 17.66
N ASN A 121 6.90 14.28 16.77
CA ASN A 121 6.73 15.45 15.93
C ASN A 121 6.03 15.07 14.64
N LEU A 122 4.99 15.85 14.34
CA LEU A 122 4.46 15.94 12.99
C LEU A 122 4.70 17.35 12.48
N GLN A 123 5.03 17.46 11.20
CA GLN A 123 5.10 18.73 10.51
C GLN A 123 3.79 18.92 9.75
N LEU A 124 3.17 20.09 9.94
CA LEU A 124 2.12 20.55 9.06
C LEU A 124 2.66 20.60 7.63
N ASP A 125 1.81 20.22 6.68
CA ASP A 125 2.15 20.28 5.28
C ASP A 125 2.60 21.71 4.90
N TYR A 126 3.78 21.78 4.31
CA TYR A 126 4.25 22.96 3.62
C TYR A 126 4.47 22.52 2.19
N ALA A 127 3.70 23.12 1.29
CA ALA A 127 3.71 22.79 -0.12
C ALA A 127 5.13 22.68 -0.69
N LEU A 128 5.27 21.75 -1.63
CA LEU A 128 6.38 21.62 -2.57
C LEU A 128 7.65 21.03 -1.94
N ASP A 129 7.77 19.69 -1.95
CA ASP A 129 9.01 18.95 -2.29
C ASP A 129 9.02 17.54 -1.69
N ILE A 130 8.69 16.52 -2.50
CA ILE A 130 9.01 15.12 -2.17
C ILE A 130 10.27 14.69 -2.90
N SER A 131 11.13 13.92 -2.23
CA SER A 131 12.27 13.25 -2.85
C SER A 131 12.32 11.79 -2.42
N GLY A 132 13.03 10.96 -3.21
CA GLY A 132 13.58 9.73 -2.64
C GLY A 132 14.53 10.07 -1.47
N PRO A 133 14.83 9.12 -0.58
CA PRO A 133 15.87 9.30 0.43
C PRO A 133 17.18 9.71 -0.26
N VAL A 134 17.92 10.64 0.35
CA VAL A 134 19.20 11.12 -0.16
C VAL A 134 20.13 9.91 -0.40
N GLY A 135 20.73 9.84 -1.59
CA GLY A 135 21.67 8.77 -1.97
C GLY A 135 21.05 7.51 -2.57
N THR A 136 19.74 7.50 -2.88
CA THR A 136 19.10 6.39 -3.61
C THR A 136 19.20 6.61 -5.13
N ALA A 137 19.96 5.75 -5.82
CA ALA A 137 20.09 5.78 -7.28
C ALA A 137 18.97 4.97 -7.99
N THR A 138 18.33 4.05 -7.26
CA THR A 138 17.27 3.18 -7.80
C THR A 138 15.90 3.78 -7.51
N VAL A 139 15.10 3.91 -8.55
CA VAL A 139 13.68 4.27 -8.47
C VAL A 139 12.90 3.13 -7.81
N HIS A 140 12.24 3.40 -6.67
CA HIS A 140 11.33 2.42 -6.08
C HIS A 140 10.12 2.16 -7.01
N PRO A 141 9.66 0.91 -7.19
CA PRO A 141 8.51 0.58 -8.07
C PRO A 141 7.23 1.37 -7.79
N PHE A 142 7.05 1.85 -6.55
CA PHE A 142 5.93 2.73 -6.19
C PHE A 142 5.89 4.05 -6.95
N TYR A 143 6.99 4.45 -7.56
CA TYR A 143 7.06 5.64 -8.39
C TYR A 143 6.95 5.38 -9.90
N ASN A 144 6.55 4.16 -10.31
CA ASN A 144 6.27 3.86 -11.70
C ASN A 144 5.08 4.68 -12.22
N GLY A 145 5.16 5.17 -13.46
CA GLY A 145 4.06 5.89 -14.12
C GLY A 145 3.89 7.36 -13.75
N LEU A 146 4.73 7.94 -12.89
CA LEU A 146 4.61 9.33 -12.46
C LEU A 146 5.01 10.34 -13.54
N THR A 147 4.29 11.46 -13.63
CA THR A 147 4.50 12.51 -14.65
C THR A 147 4.75 13.89 -14.04
N PRO A 148 5.71 14.69 -14.55
CA PRO A 148 6.81 14.30 -15.46
C PRO A 148 7.93 13.55 -14.72
N THR A 149 8.52 12.53 -15.34
CA THR A 149 9.59 11.67 -14.78
C THR A 149 10.77 12.50 -14.27
N LEU A 150 10.82 12.69 -12.96
CA LEU A 150 12.03 13.09 -12.25
C LEU A 150 12.18 12.04 -11.18
N ILE A 151 12.99 11.03 -11.47
CA ILE A 151 13.59 10.14 -10.47
C ILE A 151 15.01 9.88 -10.99
N GLY A 152 15.97 10.59 -10.42
CA GLY A 152 17.36 10.58 -10.83
C GLY A 152 18.20 11.46 -9.90
N ASP A 153 19.48 11.09 -9.75
CA ASP A 153 20.50 11.75 -8.93
C ASP A 153 20.95 13.09 -9.59
N PRO A 154 21.09 14.22 -8.86
CA PRO A 154 20.97 14.36 -7.41
C PRO A 154 19.53 14.19 -6.91
N ALA A 155 19.38 13.64 -5.70
CA ALA A 155 18.10 13.53 -4.99
C ALA A 155 17.27 14.80 -5.21
N ILE A 156 16.07 14.59 -5.73
CA ILE A 156 15.28 15.67 -6.33
C ILE A 156 14.75 16.59 -5.24
N SER A 157 15.42 17.72 -5.05
CA SER A 157 14.73 18.94 -4.67
C SER A 157 13.81 19.33 -5.83
N GLY A 158 12.55 19.67 -5.55
CA GLY A 158 11.65 20.21 -6.57
C GLY A 158 10.61 19.27 -7.18
N LEU A 159 10.24 18.14 -6.57
CA LEU A 159 8.96 17.53 -6.94
C LEU A 159 7.83 18.37 -6.33
N GLU A 160 7.27 19.29 -7.10
CA GLU A 160 5.95 19.92 -6.85
C GLU A 160 4.77 18.91 -6.78
N LYS A 161 5.05 17.61 -6.60
CA LYS A 161 4.15 16.50 -6.99
C LYS A 161 3.29 15.89 -5.89
N TYR A 162 3.55 16.23 -4.64
CA TYR A 162 2.52 16.17 -3.60
C TYR A 162 2.34 17.59 -3.15
N SER A 163 1.52 18.33 -3.86
CA SER A 163 0.81 19.37 -3.15
C SER A 163 -0.37 18.66 -2.52
N PHE A 164 -0.24 18.35 -1.23
CA PHE A 164 -1.45 18.51 -0.44
C PHE A 164 -1.83 19.99 -0.58
N THR A 165 -3.11 20.30 -0.72
CA THR A 165 -3.53 21.71 -0.68
C THR A 165 -3.01 22.28 0.63
N VAL A 166 -2.32 23.44 0.63
CA VAL A 166 -1.84 24.04 1.89
C VAL A 166 -2.99 24.12 2.88
N GLY A 167 -2.89 23.41 4.00
CA GLY A 167 -3.95 23.26 5.00
C GLY A 167 -4.77 21.96 4.95
N ALA A 168 -4.49 21.05 4.01
CA ALA A 168 -5.14 19.74 3.90
C ALA A 168 -4.48 18.68 4.81
N GLY A 169 -4.43 18.93 6.13
CA GLY A 169 -4.39 17.91 7.22
C GLY A 169 -3.41 16.72 7.18
N SER A 170 -2.44 16.66 6.26
CA SER A 170 -1.47 15.56 6.13
C SER A 170 -0.25 15.86 6.99
N ASP A 171 -0.38 15.61 8.28
CA ASP A 171 0.65 15.87 9.27
C ASP A 171 1.79 14.84 9.16
N LEU A 172 2.92 15.20 8.56
CA LEU A 172 3.99 14.24 8.22
C LEU A 172 4.90 13.94 9.41
N PRO A 173 5.20 12.68 9.73
CA PRO A 173 6.13 12.34 10.81
C PRO A 173 7.58 12.67 10.41
N ASP A 174 8.32 13.33 11.30
CA ASP A 174 9.78 13.47 11.17
C ASP A 174 10.45 12.07 11.19
N GLY A 175 11.43 11.78 10.32
CA GLY A 175 12.09 10.47 10.31
C GLY A 175 13.39 10.32 9.51
N GLY A 176 13.94 9.10 9.55
CA GLY A 176 15.22 8.71 8.92
C GLY A 176 16.00 7.64 9.69
N GLY A 177 15.86 7.57 11.02
CA GLY A 177 16.52 6.57 11.88
C GLY A 177 15.62 5.95 12.96
N VAL A 178 14.30 6.12 12.82
CA VAL A 178 13.30 5.83 13.86
C VAL A 178 12.26 4.78 13.43
N LEU A 179 12.51 4.06 12.34
CA LEU A 179 11.58 3.09 11.76
C LEU A 179 11.84 1.64 12.22
N GLY A 180 12.80 1.39 13.11
CA GLY A 180 13.26 0.03 13.41
C GLY A 180 13.93 -0.59 12.19
N SER A 181 13.44 -1.74 11.72
CA SER A 181 13.92 -2.39 10.49
C SER A 181 13.24 -1.86 9.22
N GLY A 182 12.32 -0.88 9.33
CA GLY A 182 11.59 -0.33 8.21
C GLY A 182 12.48 0.39 7.20
N VAL A 183 12.10 0.33 5.93
CA VAL A 183 12.77 1.01 4.82
C VAL A 183 12.03 2.30 4.52
N THR A 184 12.73 3.43 4.59
CA THR A 184 12.18 4.70 4.09
C THR A 184 12.25 4.72 2.57
N ILE A 185 11.11 4.89 1.91
CA ILE A 185 10.98 4.89 0.45
C ILE A 185 10.78 6.31 -0.09
N GLY A 186 10.09 7.17 0.66
CA GLY A 186 9.79 8.54 0.27
C GLY A 186 9.90 9.48 1.46
N VAL A 187 10.58 10.59 1.25
CA VAL A 187 10.71 11.65 2.24
C VAL A 187 10.34 13.00 1.64
N ARG A 188 9.93 13.93 2.49
CA ARG A 188 9.97 15.34 2.14
C ARG A 188 11.42 15.83 2.14
N ASN A 189 11.80 16.63 1.14
CA ASN A 189 13.16 17.17 1.04
C ASN A 189 13.42 18.25 2.10
N ASN A 190 13.74 17.83 3.32
CA ASN A 190 14.42 18.65 4.30
C ASN A 190 15.74 17.96 4.65
N ALA A 191 16.84 18.56 4.18
CA ALA A 191 18.19 18.02 4.35
C ALA A 191 18.61 17.80 5.82
N SER A 192 17.90 18.39 6.79
CA SER A 192 18.18 18.24 8.22
C SER A 192 17.26 17.25 8.94
N ILE A 193 16.00 17.12 8.52
CA ILE A 193 14.99 16.24 9.14
C ILE A 193 14.06 15.72 8.03
N PRO A 194 14.33 14.54 7.45
CA PRO A 194 13.45 13.99 6.41
C PRO A 194 12.07 13.68 6.99
N ASN A 195 10.99 14.30 6.49
CA ASN A 195 9.65 13.86 6.88
C ASN A 195 9.28 12.60 6.10
N VAL A 196 8.92 11.51 6.78
CA VAL A 196 8.59 10.25 6.11
C VAL A 196 7.21 10.39 5.48
N ILE A 197 7.11 10.09 4.19
CA ILE A 197 5.85 10.08 3.43
C ILE A 197 5.50 8.66 3.02
N LEU A 198 6.51 7.84 2.75
CA LEU A 198 6.34 6.45 2.34
C LEU A 198 7.42 5.59 2.99
N ALA A 199 7.00 4.51 3.63
CA ALA A 199 7.88 3.52 4.20
C ALA A 199 7.26 2.12 4.11
N SER A 200 8.10 1.09 4.21
CA SER A 200 7.65 -0.29 4.27
C SER A 200 8.38 -1.08 5.35
N TRP A 201 7.74 -2.14 5.81
CA TRP A 201 8.32 -3.18 6.64
C TRP A 201 7.91 -4.53 6.06
N GLU A 202 8.87 -5.45 5.96
CA GLU A 202 8.58 -6.85 5.65
C GLU A 202 8.06 -7.57 6.90
N ILE A 203 7.31 -8.65 6.71
CA ILE A 203 6.95 -9.60 7.77
C ILE A 203 8.18 -10.00 8.62
N GLY A 204 8.00 -10.04 9.93
CA GLY A 204 9.08 -10.27 10.90
C GLY A 204 10.01 -9.06 11.13
N GLY A 205 9.82 -7.97 10.39
CA GLY A 205 10.46 -6.69 10.63
C GLY A 205 10.02 -6.07 11.96
N SER A 206 10.84 -5.14 12.46
CA SER A 206 10.56 -4.38 13.67
C SER A 206 10.16 -2.94 13.40
N THR A 207 9.19 -2.45 14.17
CA THR A 207 8.75 -1.05 14.19
C THR A 207 9.74 -0.15 14.96
N GLY A 208 9.49 1.16 15.00
CA GLY A 208 10.18 2.10 15.88
C GLY A 208 10.11 1.78 17.38
N SER A 209 9.08 1.05 17.85
CA SER A 209 9.01 0.50 19.22
C SER A 209 9.85 -0.76 19.43
N GLY A 210 10.29 -1.41 18.35
CA GLY A 210 10.91 -2.73 18.40
C GLY A 210 9.92 -3.89 18.39
N ASN A 211 8.62 -3.63 18.20
CA ASN A 211 7.61 -4.68 18.04
C ASN A 211 7.84 -5.42 16.72
N LEU A 212 7.67 -6.74 16.72
CA LEU A 212 7.73 -7.56 15.51
C LEU A 212 6.37 -7.55 14.81
N LEU A 213 6.40 -7.49 13.48
CA LEU A 213 5.22 -7.46 12.63
C LEU A 213 4.91 -8.85 12.08
N ALA A 214 3.66 -9.30 12.20
CA ALA A 214 3.23 -10.62 11.71
C ALA A 214 2.90 -10.66 10.21
N GLY A 215 2.87 -9.52 9.54
CA GLY A 215 2.66 -9.38 8.10
C GLY A 215 3.38 -8.13 7.57
N ASP A 216 3.35 -7.96 6.25
CA ASP A 216 3.93 -6.77 5.62
C ASP A 216 3.20 -5.50 6.04
N ARG A 217 3.93 -4.40 6.14
CA ARG A 217 3.37 -3.08 6.48
C ARG A 217 3.84 -2.03 5.49
N TYR A 218 2.92 -1.13 5.18
CA TYR A 218 3.20 0.07 4.44
C TYR A 218 2.72 1.26 5.25
N PHE A 219 3.50 2.32 5.28
CA PHE A 219 3.03 3.64 5.71
C PHE A 219 3.00 4.54 4.50
N TYR A 220 1.88 5.22 4.29
CA TYR A 220 1.75 6.22 3.25
C TYR A 220 0.95 7.40 3.79
N ALA A 221 1.54 8.59 3.88
CA ALA A 221 0.83 9.74 4.43
C ALA A 221 -0.34 10.16 3.52
N MET A 222 -1.56 9.77 3.89
CA MET A 222 -2.77 10.11 3.13
C MET A 222 -3.36 11.45 3.62
N PRO A 223 -3.98 12.23 2.72
CA PRO A 223 -4.78 13.39 3.11
C PRO A 223 -6.07 12.97 3.81
N GLU A 224 -6.73 13.91 4.49
CA GLU A 224 -8.07 13.69 5.05
C GLU A 224 -9.11 13.45 3.94
N ASP A 225 -9.11 14.25 2.88
CA ASP A 225 -9.95 13.98 1.71
C ASP A 225 -9.11 13.39 0.58
N PHE A 226 -9.53 12.23 0.05
CA PHE A 226 -8.85 11.57 -1.06
C PHE A 226 -8.72 12.47 -2.29
N SER A 227 -9.71 13.34 -2.54
CA SER A 227 -9.69 14.32 -3.62
C SER A 227 -8.60 15.38 -3.48
N ASN A 228 -7.94 15.50 -2.32
CA ASN A 228 -6.75 16.33 -2.16
C ASN A 228 -5.49 15.66 -2.72
N PHE A 229 -5.53 14.38 -3.12
CA PHE A 229 -4.44 13.80 -3.87
C PHE A 229 -4.35 14.41 -5.28
N LEU A 230 -3.13 14.79 -5.65
CA LEU A 230 -2.78 15.00 -7.05
C LEU A 230 -2.65 13.65 -7.77
N PRO A 231 -2.68 13.62 -9.13
CA PRO A 231 -2.59 12.38 -9.90
C PRO A 231 -1.39 11.49 -9.56
N ASN A 232 -0.25 12.07 -9.18
CA ASN A 232 0.93 11.30 -8.76
C ASN A 232 0.76 10.62 -7.40
N GLY A 233 0.05 11.26 -6.46
CA GLY A 233 -0.27 10.65 -5.16
C GLY A 233 -1.27 9.51 -5.30
N VAL A 234 -2.25 9.66 -6.19
CA VAL A 234 -3.16 8.57 -6.59
C VAL A 234 -2.36 7.43 -7.22
N GLN A 235 -1.49 7.71 -8.19
CA GLN A 235 -0.70 6.67 -8.85
C GLN A 235 0.25 5.92 -7.89
N ILE A 236 0.79 6.59 -6.87
CA ILE A 236 1.60 5.92 -5.83
C ILE A 236 0.72 4.99 -4.98
N LEU A 237 -0.47 5.43 -4.59
CA LEU A 237 -1.43 4.56 -3.91
C LEU A 237 -1.73 3.32 -4.76
N ASP A 238 -2.00 3.50 -6.05
CA ASP A 238 -2.30 2.41 -6.98
C ASP A 238 -1.15 1.41 -7.04
N ASN A 239 0.10 1.91 -7.11
CA ASN A 239 1.28 1.04 -7.13
C ASN A 239 1.49 0.29 -5.80
N ILE A 240 1.16 0.91 -4.66
CA ILE A 240 1.20 0.26 -3.35
C ILE A 240 0.14 -0.84 -3.29
N VAL A 241 -1.11 -0.53 -3.65
CA VAL A 241 -2.22 -1.49 -3.65
C VAL A 241 -1.91 -2.67 -4.58
N ALA A 242 -1.43 -2.41 -5.80
CA ALA A 242 -1.05 -3.44 -6.76
C ALA A 242 0.08 -4.36 -6.25
N THR A 243 0.97 -3.85 -5.39
CA THR A 243 2.06 -4.66 -4.79
C THR A 243 1.59 -5.41 -3.55
N ALA A 244 0.68 -4.82 -2.76
CA ALA A 244 0.21 -5.38 -1.51
C ALA A 244 -0.83 -6.49 -1.70
N VAL A 245 -1.57 -6.47 -2.82
CA VAL A 245 -2.53 -7.52 -3.16
C VAL A 245 -1.78 -8.76 -3.70
N PRO A 246 -1.94 -9.95 -3.10
CA PRO A 246 -1.27 -11.16 -3.56
C PRO A 246 -1.77 -11.59 -4.95
N GLU A 247 -0.84 -11.88 -5.87
CA GLU A 247 -1.16 -12.51 -7.15
C GLU A 247 -1.90 -13.85 -6.93
N PRO A 248 -2.90 -14.21 -7.74
CA PRO A 248 -3.63 -15.45 -7.57
C PRO A 248 -2.62 -16.57 -7.85
N SER A 249 -2.44 -17.48 -6.89
CA SER A 249 -1.48 -18.56 -7.05
C SER A 249 -1.77 -19.30 -8.37
N ILE A 250 -0.82 -19.26 -9.32
CA ILE A 250 -0.88 -19.92 -10.64
C ILE A 250 -1.24 -21.43 -10.56
N LEU A 251 -1.14 -22.02 -9.36
CA LEU A 251 -1.61 -23.37 -9.05
C LEU A 251 -3.06 -23.64 -9.45
N LEU A 252 -3.95 -22.64 -9.45
CA LEU A 252 -5.33 -22.81 -9.92
C LEU A 252 -5.44 -22.93 -11.46
N LEU A 253 -4.62 -22.20 -12.21
CA LEU A 253 -4.59 -22.25 -13.68
C LEU A 253 -3.96 -23.53 -14.23
N GLY A 254 -3.02 -24.14 -13.51
CA GLY A 254 -2.43 -25.44 -13.89
C GLY A 254 -3.43 -26.60 -13.88
N SER A 255 -4.49 -26.53 -13.05
CA SER A 255 -5.49 -27.59 -12.93
C SER A 255 -6.44 -27.69 -14.14
N LEU A 256 -6.66 -26.58 -14.86
CA LEU A 256 -7.52 -26.55 -16.05
C LEU A 256 -6.81 -27.05 -17.32
N ILE A 257 -5.49 -26.88 -17.41
CA ILE A 257 -4.71 -27.36 -18.57
C ILE A 257 -4.41 -28.86 -18.45
N GLY A 258 -4.28 -29.40 -17.22
CA GLY A 258 -4.04 -30.82 -16.97
C GLY A 258 -5.23 -31.74 -17.28
N ALA A 259 -6.46 -31.25 -17.16
CA ALA A 259 -7.66 -32.06 -17.41
C ALA A 259 -7.93 -32.33 -18.91
N GLY A 260 -7.39 -31.49 -19.81
CA GLY A 260 -7.58 -31.63 -21.26
C GLY A 260 -6.74 -32.73 -21.93
N TRP A 261 -5.65 -33.19 -21.29
CA TRP A 261 -4.70 -34.12 -21.91
C TRP A 261 -4.94 -35.61 -21.58
N ILE A 262 -5.84 -35.93 -20.64
CA ILE A 262 -6.07 -37.33 -20.22
C ILE A 262 -7.20 -38.03 -21.00
N VAL A 263 -7.98 -37.33 -21.83
CA VAL A 263 -9.18 -37.93 -22.50
C VAL A 263 -8.89 -38.53 -23.89
N ARG A 264 -7.67 -38.53 -24.41
CA ARG A 264 -7.41 -38.99 -25.80
C ARG A 264 -6.33 -40.04 -26.00
N ARG A 265 -6.42 -41.17 -25.29
CA ARG A 265 -5.82 -42.45 -25.74
C ARG A 265 -6.66 -43.65 -25.28
N ARG A 266 -7.65 -44.02 -26.09
CA ARG A 266 -8.17 -45.41 -26.23
C ARG A 266 -9.14 -45.47 -27.41
N ARG A 267 -8.59 -45.73 -28.60
CA ARG A 267 -9.23 -46.35 -29.76
C ARG A 267 -8.15 -46.50 -30.83
N ASP A 268 -7.50 -47.65 -30.80
CA ASP A 268 -7.38 -48.62 -31.92
C ASP A 268 -6.37 -49.70 -31.52
#